data_AF-A0A813ALS0-F1
#
_entry.id   AF-A0A813ALS0-F1
#
_cell.length_a   1.000
_cell.length_b   1.000
_cell.length_c   1.000
_cell.angle_alpha   90.00
_cell.angle_beta   90.00
_cell.angle_gamma   90.00
#
_symmetry.space_group_name_H-M   'P 1'
#
loop_
_entity.id
_entity.type
_entity.pdbx_description
1 polymer ?
#
loop_
_entity_poly.entity_id
_entity_poly.type
_entity_poly.pdbx_seq_one_letter_code
_entity_poly.pdbx_strand_id
1 'polypeptide(L)'
;MHTLHLQYRERFQKEPRSDPDLVYFLGDNPDYTVNWSAVSRKIPTFRRNAASGKFWFPSAARWMTCAEKLDALSFPVRQEVADALGVPVLGTRDPKRAAQLIGNCMALQCAALVQLVALSCFSMKPVGTDIP
;
A
#
# COMPACT_ATOMS: atom_id res chain seq x y z
N MET A 1 20.22 -4.59 9.49
CA MET A 1 19.56 -5.83 9.02
C MET A 1 19.77 -6.97 9.98
N HIS A 2 21.01 -7.37 10.27
CA HIS A 2 21.31 -8.39 11.28
C HIS A 2 20.63 -8.12 12.65
N THR A 3 20.73 -6.88 13.14
CA THR A 3 20.08 -6.46 14.39
C THR A 3 18.55 -6.62 14.38
N LEU A 4 17.88 -6.24 13.28
CA LEU A 4 16.41 -6.37 13.16
C LEU A 4 15.96 -7.84 13.14
N HIS A 5 16.75 -8.73 12.53
CA HIS A 5 16.47 -10.16 12.54
C HIS A 5 16.60 -10.75 13.95
N LEU A 6 17.63 -10.36 14.70
CA LEU A 6 17.81 -10.80 16.08
C LEU A 6 16.64 -10.35 16.97
N GLN A 7 16.32 -9.05 16.94
CA GLN A 7 15.19 -8.51 17.71
C GLN A 7 13.85 -9.16 17.32
N TYR A 8 13.64 -9.45 16.03
CA TYR A 8 12.45 -10.16 15.59
C TYR A 8 12.40 -11.60 16.12
N ARG A 9 13.51 -12.34 16.05
CA ARG A 9 13.61 -13.71 16.60
C ARG A 9 13.36 -13.73 18.10
N GLU A 10 13.97 -12.81 18.85
CA GLU A 10 13.77 -12.69 20.30
C GLU A 10 12.29 -12.45 20.64
N ARG A 11 11.63 -11.58 19.88
CA ARG A 11 10.24 -11.17 20.16
C ARG A 11 9.19 -12.20 19.72
N PHE A 12 9.37 -12.84 18.56
CA PHE A 12 8.35 -13.71 17.95
C PHE A 12 8.73 -15.19 17.94
N GLN A 13 9.95 -15.54 18.35
CA GLN A 13 10.47 -16.92 18.36
C GLN A 13 10.32 -17.60 16.98
N LYS A 14 10.48 -16.82 15.91
CA LYS A 14 10.32 -17.24 14.52
C LYS A 14 11.47 -16.74 13.67
N GLU A 15 11.77 -17.49 12.61
CA GLU A 15 12.77 -17.08 11.64
C GLU A 15 12.19 -16.00 10.70
N PRO A 16 12.80 -14.81 10.58
CA PRO A 16 12.29 -13.74 9.72
C PRO A 16 12.04 -14.17 8.27
N ARG A 17 12.89 -15.05 7.73
CA ARG A 17 12.76 -15.56 6.36
C ARG A 17 11.58 -16.52 6.17
N SER A 18 11.10 -17.14 7.25
CA SER A 18 9.94 -18.03 7.21
C SER A 18 8.60 -17.29 7.33
N ASP A 19 8.61 -16.00 7.67
CA ASP A 19 7.40 -15.21 7.83
C ASP A 19 7.08 -14.44 6.53
N PRO A 20 6.07 -14.87 5.75
CA PRO A 20 5.70 -14.21 4.50
C PRO A 20 4.99 -12.87 4.70
N ASP A 21 4.53 -12.55 5.92
CA ASP A 21 3.84 -11.30 6.21
C ASP A 21 4.80 -10.24 6.76
N LEU A 22 6.08 -10.56 6.94
CA LEU A 22 7.07 -9.70 7.55
C LEU A 22 7.74 -8.76 6.53
N VAL A 23 7.63 -7.46 6.76
CA VAL A 23 8.26 -6.39 6.00
C VAL A 23 8.84 -5.39 7.00
N TYR A 24 10.10 -5.03 6.81
CA TYR A 24 10.77 -4.00 7.58
C TYR A 24 10.81 -2.69 6.81
N PHE A 25 10.46 -1.59 7.47
CA PHE A 25 10.83 -0.27 6.98
C PHE A 25 12.17 0.15 7.59
N LEU A 26 13.23 0.23 6.77
CA LEU A 26 14.58 0.54 7.26
C LEU A 26 14.81 2.03 7.57
N GLY A 27 13.80 2.88 7.35
CA GLY A 27 13.84 4.27 7.79
C GLY A 27 13.48 4.45 9.26
N ASP A 28 13.03 3.40 9.94
CA ASP A 28 12.72 3.42 11.37
C ASP A 28 13.98 3.23 12.21
N ASN A 29 14.05 3.96 13.34
CA ASN A 29 15.11 3.78 14.31
C ASN A 29 14.75 2.59 15.23
N PRO A 30 15.52 1.49 15.20
CA PRO A 30 15.21 0.29 15.99
C PRO A 30 15.18 0.52 17.50
N ASP A 31 15.84 1.56 18.00
CA ASP A 31 15.90 1.88 19.43
C ASP A 31 14.62 2.56 19.93
N TYR A 32 13.85 3.20 19.05
CA TYR A 32 12.66 3.97 19.43
C TYR A 32 11.37 3.42 18.83
N THR A 33 11.39 3.00 17.57
CA THR A 33 10.19 2.59 16.85
C THR A 33 10.51 1.49 15.86
N VAL A 34 9.76 0.38 15.95
CA VAL A 34 9.84 -0.72 14.99
C VAL A 34 8.43 -1.06 14.51
N ASN A 35 8.05 -0.52 13.36
CA ASN A 35 6.78 -0.87 12.73
C ASN A 35 6.99 -2.09 11.83
N TRP A 36 6.90 -3.28 12.40
CA TRP A 36 6.99 -4.55 11.65
C TRP A 36 5.61 -5.03 11.25
N SER A 37 5.43 -5.39 9.98
CA SER A 37 4.13 -5.85 9.49
C SER A 37 3.69 -7.20 10.05
N ALA A 38 4.61 -8.06 10.49
CA ALA A 38 4.30 -9.38 11.03
C ALA A 38 3.33 -9.37 12.22
N VAL A 39 3.28 -8.29 12.99
CA VAL A 39 2.38 -8.17 14.16
C VAL A 39 0.94 -7.96 13.74
N SER A 40 0.73 -7.05 12.78
CA SER A 40 -0.58 -6.59 12.37
C SER A 40 -1.06 -7.23 11.06
N ARG A 41 -0.19 -7.99 10.39
CA ARG A 41 -0.31 -8.40 8.97
C ARG A 41 -0.62 -7.24 8.03
N LYS A 42 -0.19 -6.03 8.41
CA LYS A 42 -0.35 -4.80 7.63
C LYS A 42 1.02 -4.25 7.30
N ILE A 43 1.23 -3.93 6.03
CA ILE A 43 2.47 -3.30 5.55
C ILE A 43 2.67 -1.97 6.31
N PRO A 44 3.91 -1.62 6.70
CA PRO A 44 4.14 -0.37 7.40
C PRO A 44 3.70 0.82 6.55
N THR A 45 3.00 1.78 7.17
CA THR A 45 2.44 2.94 6.48
C THR A 45 3.48 3.67 5.65
N PHE A 46 3.19 3.89 4.37
CA PHE A 46 4.04 4.67 3.48
C PHE A 46 4.09 6.12 3.96
N ARG A 47 5.30 6.65 4.15
CA ARG A 47 5.57 8.03 4.57
C ARG A 47 5.94 8.89 3.36
N ARG A 48 6.14 10.20 3.55
CA ARG A 48 6.57 11.12 2.47
C ARG A 48 7.86 10.66 1.76
N ASN A 49 8.71 9.93 2.47
CA ASN A 49 9.92 9.34 1.90
C ASN A 49 9.70 7.94 1.30
N ALA A 50 8.47 7.48 1.05
CA ALA A 50 8.22 6.11 0.57
C ALA A 50 8.82 5.80 -0.81
N ALA A 51 9.06 6.84 -1.62
CA ALA A 51 9.81 6.78 -2.86
C ALA A 51 11.26 6.33 -2.64
N SER A 52 11.97 6.95 -1.69
CA SER A 52 13.35 6.63 -1.31
C SER A 52 13.45 5.60 -0.18
N GLY A 53 12.32 5.30 0.44
CA GLY A 53 12.18 4.46 1.61
C GLY A 53 12.43 3.00 1.27
N LYS A 54 13.33 2.39 2.04
CA LYS A 54 13.74 1.00 1.84
C LYS A 54 12.86 0.08 2.67
N PHE A 55 11.98 -0.65 1.97
CA PHE A 55 11.14 -1.70 2.55
C PHE A 55 11.77 -3.04 2.22
N TRP A 56 12.23 -3.76 3.23
CA TRP A 56 12.87 -5.05 3.06
C TRP A 56 11.87 -6.17 3.31
N PHE A 57 11.82 -7.14 2.39
CA PHE A 57 11.01 -8.33 2.49
C PHE A 57 11.91 -9.55 2.74
N PRO A 58 12.06 -10.05 4.00
CA PRO A 58 13.02 -11.08 4.34
C PRO A 58 12.74 -12.43 3.68
N SER A 59 11.46 -12.83 3.57
CA SER A 59 11.06 -14.11 2.97
C SER A 59 11.47 -14.22 1.50
N ALA A 60 11.34 -13.13 0.75
CA ALA A 60 11.78 -13.04 -0.65
C ALA A 60 13.25 -12.59 -0.82
N ALA A 61 13.94 -12.30 0.28
CA ALA A 61 15.31 -11.78 0.30
C ALA A 61 15.55 -10.59 -0.65
N ARG A 62 14.58 -9.68 -0.77
CA ARG A 62 14.64 -8.52 -1.67
C ARG A 62 13.94 -7.29 -1.13
N TRP A 63 14.14 -6.17 -1.80
CA TRP A 63 13.36 -4.96 -1.59
C TRP A 63 11.93 -5.13 -2.12
N MET A 64 10.98 -4.46 -1.46
CA MET A 64 9.63 -4.31 -1.99
C MET A 64 9.68 -3.47 -3.27
N THR A 65 9.05 -3.99 -4.31
CA THR A 65 9.00 -3.38 -5.64
C THR A 65 8.00 -2.22 -5.67
N CYS A 66 8.14 -1.34 -6.67
CA CYS A 66 7.17 -0.27 -6.90
C CYS A 66 5.77 -0.81 -7.19
N ALA A 67 5.66 -1.96 -7.87
CA ALA A 67 4.38 -2.61 -8.16
C ALA A 67 3.66 -3.05 -6.87
N GLU A 68 4.37 -3.72 -5.95
CA GLU A 68 3.78 -4.13 -4.67
C GLU A 68 3.37 -2.92 -3.81
N LYS A 69 4.16 -1.84 -3.84
CA LYS A 69 3.80 -0.59 -3.13
C LYS A 69 2.54 0.05 -3.71
N LEU A 70 2.38 0.05 -5.03
CA LEU A 70 1.18 0.55 -5.69
C LEU A 70 -0.04 -0.35 -5.43
N ASP A 71 0.14 -1.68 -5.44
CA ASP A 71 -0.90 -2.65 -5.09
C ASP A 71 -1.40 -2.43 -3.65
N ALA A 72 -0.49 -2.17 -2.71
CA ALA A 72 -0.84 -1.84 -1.32
C ALA A 72 -1.65 -0.53 -1.18
N LEU A 73 -1.60 0.36 -2.18
CA LEU A 73 -2.42 1.58 -2.26
C LEU A 73 -3.69 1.39 -3.10
N SER A 74 -4.00 0.14 -3.47
CA SER A 74 -5.15 -0.25 -4.29
C SER A 74 -5.12 0.30 -5.71
N PHE A 75 -3.93 0.56 -6.29
CA PHE A 75 -3.84 0.86 -7.71
C PHE A 75 -4.05 -0.40 -8.56
N PRO A 76 -4.62 -0.29 -9.77
CA PRO A 76 -4.86 -1.41 -10.68
C PRO A 76 -3.57 -1.87 -11.36
N VAL A 77 -2.61 -2.39 -10.60
CA VAL A 77 -1.34 -2.93 -11.13
C VAL A 77 -1.44 -4.40 -11.54
N ARG A 78 -2.48 -5.09 -11.06
CA ARG A 78 -2.84 -6.46 -11.41
C ARG A 78 -4.04 -6.47 -12.36
N GLN A 79 -4.07 -7.42 -13.28
CA GLN A 79 -5.11 -7.50 -14.31
C GLN A 79 -6.50 -7.69 -13.66
N GLU A 80 -6.60 -8.54 -12.64
CA GLU A 80 -7.87 -8.85 -11.99
C GLU A 80 -8.49 -7.61 -11.34
N VAL A 81 -7.65 -6.75 -10.75
CA VAL A 81 -8.08 -5.48 -10.14
C VAL A 81 -8.47 -4.46 -11.21
N ALA A 82 -7.71 -4.41 -12.31
CA ALA A 82 -7.99 -3.51 -13.42
C ALA A 82 -9.33 -3.84 -14.11
N ASP A 83 -9.58 -5.13 -14.35
CA ASP A 83 -10.83 -5.64 -14.92
C ASP A 83 -12.02 -5.33 -14.02
N ALA A 84 -11.89 -5.55 -12.70
CA ALA A 84 -12.94 -5.23 -11.73
C ALA A 84 -13.27 -3.73 -11.67
N LEU A 85 -12.29 -2.87 -11.97
CA LEU A 85 -12.46 -1.42 -12.02
C LEU A 85 -12.86 -0.90 -13.41
N GLY A 86 -12.84 -1.74 -14.45
CA GLY A 86 -13.10 -1.34 -15.83
C GLY A 86 -12.05 -0.36 -16.39
N VAL A 87 -10.80 -0.45 -15.93
CA VAL A 87 -9.69 0.43 -16.33
C VAL A 87 -8.50 -0.37 -16.86
N PRO A 88 -7.63 0.19 -17.71
CA PRO A 88 -6.41 -0.49 -18.12
C PRO A 88 -5.44 -0.68 -16.95
N VAL A 89 -4.66 -1.77 -17.01
CA VAL A 89 -3.60 -2.04 -16.02
C VAL A 89 -2.58 -0.93 -15.99
N LEU A 90 -2.25 -0.47 -14.78
CA LEU A 90 -1.22 0.50 -14.54
C LEU A 90 0.17 -0.12 -14.77
N GLY A 91 0.84 0.31 -15.83
CA GLY A 91 2.22 -0.11 -16.11
C GLY A 91 3.20 0.39 -15.06
N THR A 92 3.99 -0.51 -14.49
CA THR A 92 4.98 -0.22 -13.43
C THR A 92 6.43 -0.23 -13.93
N ARG A 93 6.62 -0.25 -15.27
CA ARG A 93 7.95 -0.31 -15.92
C ARG A 93 8.83 0.91 -15.63
N ASP A 94 8.24 2.06 -15.33
CA ASP A 94 8.98 3.25 -14.88
C ASP A 94 8.96 3.36 -13.35
N PRO A 95 10.04 2.96 -12.65
CA PRO A 95 10.11 3.02 -11.21
C PRO A 95 10.12 4.44 -10.66
N LYS A 96 10.59 5.44 -11.41
CA LYS A 96 10.62 6.84 -10.95
C LYS A 96 9.21 7.41 -10.88
N ARG A 97 8.43 7.21 -11.95
CA ARG A 97 7.02 7.64 -11.99
C ARG A 97 6.20 6.92 -10.93
N ALA A 98 6.38 5.61 -10.78
CA ALA A 98 5.70 4.84 -9.74
C ALA A 98 6.03 5.35 -8.34
N ALA A 99 7.31 5.65 -8.05
CA ALA A 99 7.75 6.19 -6.78
C ALA A 99 7.14 7.58 -6.47
N GLN A 100 7.03 8.45 -7.48
CA GLN A 100 6.37 9.76 -7.34
C GLN A 100 4.88 9.64 -7.00
N LEU A 101 4.18 8.67 -7.61
CA LEU A 101 2.79 8.37 -7.29
C LEU A 101 2.66 7.93 -5.82
N ILE A 102 3.40 6.90 -5.42
CA ILE A 102 3.34 6.31 -4.05
C ILE A 102 3.53 7.37 -2.95
N GLY A 103 4.46 8.32 -3.13
CA GLY A 103 4.76 9.32 -2.11
C GLY A 103 3.71 10.42 -1.92
N ASN A 104 2.86 10.65 -2.92
CA ASN A 104 1.94 11.80 -2.96
C ASN A 104 0.46 11.42 -3.07
N CYS A 105 0.15 10.17 -3.45
CA CYS A 105 -1.23 9.77 -3.67
C CYS A 105 -1.93 9.35 -2.38
N MET A 106 -3.25 9.59 -2.35
CA MET A 106 -4.16 8.92 -1.43
C MET A 106 -4.43 7.50 -1.93
N ALA A 107 -4.65 6.54 -1.03
CA ALA A 107 -5.10 5.20 -1.41
C ALA A 107 -6.43 5.29 -2.19
N LEU A 108 -6.56 4.50 -3.27
CA LEU A 108 -7.72 4.59 -4.17
C LEU A 108 -9.06 4.42 -3.43
N GLN A 109 -9.09 3.50 -2.45
CA GLN A 109 -10.26 3.25 -1.62
C GLN A 109 -10.72 4.48 -0.83
N CYS A 110 -9.77 5.29 -0.32
CA CYS A 110 -10.11 6.52 0.39
C CYS A 110 -10.70 7.56 -0.58
N ALA A 111 -10.15 7.69 -1.78
CA ALA A 111 -10.70 8.58 -2.80
C ALA A 111 -12.13 8.16 -3.22
N ALA A 112 -12.36 6.86 -3.41
CA ALA A 112 -13.67 6.30 -3.74
C ALA A 112 -14.69 6.55 -2.62
N LEU A 113 -14.30 6.38 -1.35
CA LEU A 113 -15.16 6.66 -0.21
C LEU A 113 -15.56 8.13 -0.14
N VAL A 114 -14.60 9.05 -0.31
CA VAL A 114 -14.87 10.50 -0.32
C VAL A 114 -15.83 10.87 -1.46
N GLN A 115 -15.64 10.28 -2.65
CA GLN A 115 -16.55 10.48 -3.78
C GLN A 115 -17.95 9.95 -3.49
N LEU A 116 -18.08 8.76 -2.89
CA LEU A 116 -19.38 8.19 -2.50
C LEU A 116 -20.11 9.07 -1.48
N VAL A 117 -19.40 9.55 -0.46
CA VAL A 117 -19.97 10.46 0.54
C VAL A 117 -20.42 11.76 -0.15
N ALA A 118 -19.59 12.34 -1.01
CA ALA A 118 -19.97 13.54 -1.75
C ALA A 118 -21.22 13.32 -2.62
N LEU A 119 -21.30 12.20 -3.35
CA LEU A 119 -22.45 11.85 -4.17
C LEU A 119 -23.72 11.60 -3.33
N SER A 120 -23.58 11.05 -2.12
CA SER A 120 -24.72 10.83 -1.22
C SER A 120 -25.38 12.14 -0.73
N CYS A 121 -24.66 13.26 -0.78
CA CYS A 121 -25.20 14.57 -0.42
C CYS A 121 -26.01 15.23 -1.53
N PHE A 122 -26.00 14.70 -2.75
CA PHE A 122 -26.80 15.21 -3.85
C PHE A 122 -28.11 14.42 -3.96
N SER A 123 -29.24 15.10 -3.77
CA SER A 123 -30.55 14.56 -4.13
C SER A 123 -30.78 14.83 -5.62
N MET A 124 -30.86 13.78 -6.44
CA MET A 124 -31.23 13.94 -7.84
C MET A 124 -32.69 14.40 -7.90
N LYS A 125 -32.94 15.61 -8.42
CA LYS A 125 -34.31 15.98 -8.81
C LYS A 125 -34.76 15.00 -9.89
N PRO A 126 -35.92 14.35 -9.74
CA PRO A 126 -36.45 13.51 -10.80
C PRO A 126 -36.61 14.35 -12.06
N VAL A 127 -35.95 13.92 -13.14
CA VAL A 127 -36.10 14.52 -14.46
C VAL A 127 -37.42 14.02 -15.02
N GLY A 128 -38.44 14.87 -15.01
CA GLY A 128 -39.72 14.64 -15.69
C GLY A 128 -40.84 14.11 -14.79
N THR A 129 -41.48 15.02 -14.06
CA THR A 129 -42.93 14.92 -13.77
C THR A 129 -43.61 16.24 -14.12
N ASP A 130 -43.28 16.79 -15.29
CA ASP A 130 -44.15 17.73 -15.98
C ASP A 130 -44.95 16.90 -16.99
N ILE A 131 -45.92 16.14 -16.48
CA ILE A 131 -46.99 15.59 -17.31
C ILE A 131 -47.97 16.77 -17.52
N PRO A 132 -48.29 17.14 -18.77
CA PRO A 132 -49.21 18.24 -19.06
C PRO A 132 -50.62 18.00 -18.53
#